data_AF-A0A365MP11-F1
#
_entry.id   AF-A0A365MP11-F1
#
_cell.length_a   1.000
_cell.length_b   1.000
_cell.length_c   1.000
_cell.angle_alpha   90.00
_cell.angle_beta   90.00
_cell.angle_gamma   90.00
#
_symmetry.space_group_name_H-M   'P 1'
#
loop_
_entity.id
_entity.type
_entity.pdbx_description
1 polymer ?
#
loop_
_entity_poly.entity_id
_entity_poly.type
_entity_poly.pdbx_seq_one_letter_code
_entity_poly.pdbx_strand_id
1 'polypeptide(L)'
;MASRISRAASSCLRQLHRDSHFSHRPWTTTLRSISTSPNHSAAVTEVRKPIDHAPITKPPSARPVETRKSQLIRTYTSLLRTTPLILFFQHSNLTAVEWAAVRRELKKALSTTPKPNAIPGAEPVDITPLVQLQVVRTNMLRVALKLVEFYDPEAAAASNKTTRTVRGPVVHDLSEAAYETIKNAQVPDDSSYAQIEPVLVGPLAALVLPAVSPAHLAAALSVLAPIPGKFPAPTRKKNPGFHDPICQSGLAKLLLVGGRVEGKIFDQSGINWVGSIEGGLEGLRGQLVAMLQGVGLGITSTLEGGSRSLWLALEGRKGQLEGEIKGDEKDGA
;
A
#
# COMPACT_ATOMS: atom_id res chain seq x y z
N MET A 1 -24.18 1.81 45.74
CA MET A 1 -23.35 0.75 46.34
C MET A 1 -22.92 -0.23 45.25
N ALA A 2 -21.60 -0.39 45.10
CA ALA A 2 -20.84 -1.41 44.36
C ALA A 2 -21.32 -1.82 42.94
N SER A 3 -20.83 -1.09 41.93
CA SER A 3 -20.73 -1.56 40.55
C SER A 3 -19.56 -2.54 40.39
N ARG A 4 -19.82 -3.64 39.67
CA ARG A 4 -18.87 -4.72 39.37
C ARG A 4 -17.79 -4.21 38.40
N ILE A 5 -16.54 -4.19 38.86
CA ILE A 5 -15.36 -3.85 38.06
C ILE A 5 -14.83 -5.14 37.42
N SER A 6 -14.94 -5.23 36.09
CA SER A 6 -14.27 -6.24 35.28
C SER A 6 -12.77 -5.89 35.17
N ARG A 7 -11.92 -6.60 35.92
CA ARG A 7 -10.47 -6.54 35.80
C ARG A 7 -10.03 -7.37 34.58
N ALA A 8 -9.55 -6.69 33.55
CA ALA A 8 -8.78 -7.31 32.48
C ALA A 8 -7.40 -7.74 33.01
N ALA A 9 -7.12 -9.03 32.96
CA ALA A 9 -5.84 -9.61 33.37
C ALA A 9 -4.85 -9.58 32.20
N SER A 10 -3.89 -8.67 32.28
CA SER A 10 -2.62 -8.74 31.56
C SER A 10 -1.72 -9.76 32.26
N SER A 11 -1.18 -10.73 31.52
CA SER A 11 0.19 -11.30 31.63
C SER A 11 0.19 -12.78 31.24
N CYS A 12 0.88 -13.14 30.16
CA CYS A 12 1.44 -14.48 30.03
C CYS A 12 2.62 -14.48 29.04
N LEU A 13 3.74 -13.93 29.48
CA LEU A 13 5.06 -14.38 29.02
C LEU A 13 5.43 -15.59 29.88
N ARG A 14 5.10 -16.80 29.41
CA ARG A 14 5.71 -18.02 29.95
C ARG A 14 6.95 -18.34 29.13
N GLN A 15 8.08 -18.04 29.75
CA GLN A 15 9.37 -18.63 29.46
C GLN A 15 9.26 -20.15 29.54
N LEU A 16 9.65 -20.85 28.49
CA LEU A 16 9.99 -22.27 28.57
C LEU A 16 11.51 -22.36 28.41
N HIS A 17 12.18 -22.31 29.56
CA HIS A 17 13.50 -22.88 29.74
C HIS A 17 13.33 -24.39 29.73
N ARG A 18 13.90 -25.08 28.74
CA ARG A 18 14.02 -26.54 28.75
C ARG A 18 15.46 -26.88 28.43
N ASP A 19 16.21 -27.16 29.49
CA ASP A 19 17.51 -27.80 29.44
C ASP A 19 17.37 -29.15 28.75
N SER A 20 18.05 -29.32 27.62
CA SER A 20 18.29 -30.65 27.05
C SER A 20 19.73 -31.03 27.34
N HIS A 21 19.89 -31.91 28.33
CA HIS A 21 21.14 -32.60 28.61
C HIS A 21 21.64 -33.31 27.33
N PHE A 22 22.88 -32.99 26.95
CA PHE A 22 23.65 -33.72 25.95
C PHE A 22 23.91 -35.15 26.45
N SER A 23 23.27 -36.14 25.82
CA SER A 23 23.65 -37.54 25.93
C SER A 23 24.65 -37.86 24.83
N HIS A 24 25.93 -37.80 25.17
CA HIS A 24 26.98 -38.46 24.39
C HIS A 24 26.72 -39.97 24.36
N ARG A 25 26.56 -40.55 23.17
CA ARG A 25 26.70 -42.00 22.96
C ARG A 25 27.76 -42.25 21.88
N PRO A 26 28.76 -43.10 22.15
CA PRO A 26 29.89 -43.32 21.25
C PRO A 26 29.55 -44.27 20.10
N TRP A 27 30.35 -44.12 19.05
CA TRP A 27 30.38 -44.90 17.82
C TRP A 27 30.52 -46.41 18.05
N THR A 28 29.78 -47.18 17.24
CA THR A 28 30.16 -48.55 16.87
C THR A 28 30.22 -48.63 15.35
N THR A 29 31.44 -48.62 14.83
CA THR A 29 31.82 -49.07 13.50
C THR A 29 31.54 -50.57 13.39
N THR A 30 30.68 -50.97 12.47
CA THR A 30 30.57 -52.38 12.03
C THR A 30 30.89 -52.51 10.55
N LEU A 31 31.68 -53.54 10.30
CA LEU A 31 32.46 -53.86 9.11
C LEU A 31 31.69 -53.94 7.79
N ARG A 32 32.37 -53.38 6.80
CA ARG A 32 32.38 -53.66 5.36
C ARG A 32 32.05 -55.12 5.01
N SER A 33 30.97 -55.34 4.24
CA SER A 33 30.82 -56.51 3.38
C SER A 33 31.17 -56.09 1.95
N ILE A 34 32.18 -56.73 1.37
CA ILE A 34 32.57 -56.58 -0.03
C ILE A 34 31.84 -57.69 -0.78
N SER A 35 30.78 -57.35 -1.51
CA SER A 35 30.11 -58.25 -2.45
C SER A 35 30.47 -57.82 -3.86
N THR A 36 31.22 -58.65 -4.56
CA THR A 36 31.58 -58.48 -5.97
C THR A 36 30.54 -59.19 -6.84
N SER A 37 29.72 -58.44 -7.56
CA SER A 37 29.05 -58.92 -8.78
C SER A 37 28.93 -57.76 -9.78
N PRO A 38 29.19 -57.99 -11.08
CA PRO A 38 29.36 -56.91 -12.05
C PRO A 38 28.05 -56.59 -12.80
N ASN A 39 27.95 -55.32 -13.18
CA ASN A 39 27.17 -54.77 -14.30
C ASN A 39 25.64 -54.91 -14.24
N HIS A 40 24.99 -53.84 -13.78
CA HIS A 40 24.10 -53.03 -14.63
C HIS A 40 23.99 -51.63 -14.02
N SER A 41 24.56 -50.64 -14.72
CA SER A 41 24.42 -49.21 -14.39
C SER A 41 22.99 -48.78 -14.65
N ALA A 42 22.10 -49.01 -13.69
CA ALA A 42 20.84 -48.27 -13.63
C ALA A 42 21.20 -46.81 -13.38
N ALA A 43 20.85 -45.93 -14.31
CA ALA A 43 20.89 -44.50 -14.10
C ALA A 43 20.06 -44.20 -12.85
N VAL A 44 20.75 -44.00 -11.72
CA VAL A 44 20.13 -43.49 -10.50
C VAL A 44 19.82 -42.04 -10.81
N THR A 45 18.63 -41.78 -11.34
CA THR A 45 17.97 -40.50 -11.15
C THR A 45 18.03 -40.26 -9.65
N GLU A 46 18.83 -39.29 -9.19
CA GLU A 46 18.86 -38.90 -7.79
C GLU A 46 17.47 -38.39 -7.41
N VAL A 47 16.60 -39.32 -7.01
CA VAL A 47 15.33 -39.00 -6.36
C VAL A 47 15.72 -38.54 -4.96
N ARG A 48 15.96 -37.23 -4.86
CA ARG A 48 16.27 -36.51 -3.63
C ARG A 48 15.17 -36.85 -2.62
N LYS A 49 15.48 -37.65 -1.59
CA LYS A 49 14.49 -38.13 -0.61
C LYS A 49 13.84 -36.93 0.10
N PRO A 50 12.49 -36.79 0.09
CA PRO A 50 11.82 -35.71 0.79
C PRO A 50 11.70 -36.09 2.25
N ILE A 51 12.74 -35.83 3.04
CA ILE A 51 12.65 -36.03 4.49
C ILE A 51 13.21 -34.79 5.16
N ASP A 52 12.33 -33.80 5.32
CA ASP A 52 12.52 -32.79 6.33
C ASP A 52 11.23 -32.76 7.17
N HIS A 53 11.31 -33.30 8.38
CA HIS A 53 10.24 -33.24 9.39
C HIS A 53 10.18 -31.82 10.00
N ALA A 54 10.18 -30.80 9.14
CA ALA A 54 9.99 -29.43 9.56
C ALA A 54 8.55 -29.24 10.05
N PRO A 55 8.33 -28.57 11.18
CA PRO A 55 6.98 -28.31 11.65
C PRO A 55 6.26 -27.37 10.69
N ILE A 56 4.93 -27.53 10.59
CA ILE A 56 4.06 -26.83 9.63
C ILE A 56 4.26 -25.30 9.67
N THR A 57 4.47 -24.77 10.87
CA THR A 57 4.60 -23.34 11.13
C THR A 57 6.02 -22.79 10.90
N LYS A 58 7.02 -23.66 10.73
CA LYS A 58 8.43 -23.30 10.51
C LYS A 58 9.02 -24.16 9.38
N PRO A 59 8.64 -23.89 8.11
CA PRO A 59 9.28 -24.51 6.96
C PRO A 59 10.76 -24.11 6.88
N PRO A 60 11.61 -24.89 6.17
CA PRO A 60 13.02 -24.57 5.99
C PRO A 60 13.18 -23.24 5.24
N SER A 61 13.99 -22.34 5.76
CA SER A 61 14.20 -20.98 5.23
C SER A 61 15.68 -20.72 4.97
N ALA A 62 15.99 -19.80 4.05
CA ALA A 62 17.37 -19.48 3.68
C ALA A 62 18.20 -18.94 4.85
N ARG A 63 17.54 -18.27 5.79
CA ARG A 63 18.12 -17.71 7.01
C ARG A 63 17.27 -18.07 8.23
N PRO A 64 17.83 -18.02 9.45
CA PRO A 64 17.08 -18.37 10.66
C PRO A 64 15.82 -17.51 10.84
N VAL A 65 14.69 -18.17 11.06
CA VAL A 65 13.36 -17.54 11.20
C VAL A 65 13.23 -16.72 12.49
N GLU A 66 13.95 -17.09 13.55
CA GLU A 66 13.83 -16.48 14.88
C GLU A 66 14.39 -15.06 14.94
N THR A 67 15.19 -14.66 13.95
CA THR A 67 15.79 -13.32 13.96
C THR A 67 14.76 -12.24 13.65
N ARG A 68 14.87 -11.10 14.34
CA ARG A 68 14.06 -9.91 14.07
C ARG A 68 14.09 -9.50 12.59
N LYS A 69 15.23 -9.67 11.90
CA LYS A 69 15.38 -9.35 10.47
C LYS A 69 14.43 -10.17 9.61
N SER A 70 14.41 -11.49 9.78
CA SER A 70 13.53 -12.40 9.05
C SER A 70 12.04 -12.09 9.32
N GLN A 71 11.69 -11.80 10.57
CA GLN A 71 10.32 -11.44 10.93
C GLN A 71 9.88 -10.11 10.30
N LEU A 72 10.75 -9.08 10.32
CA LEU A 72 10.44 -7.80 9.68
C LEU A 72 10.22 -7.93 8.17
N ILE A 73 11.02 -8.75 7.48
CA ILE A 73 10.84 -9.00 6.05
C ILE A 73 9.45 -9.61 5.80
N ARG A 74 9.07 -10.64 6.56
CA ARG A 74 7.74 -11.27 6.45
C ARG A 74 6.59 -10.30 6.73
N THR A 75 6.73 -9.44 7.74
CA THR A 75 5.73 -8.42 8.05
C THR A 75 5.64 -7.40 6.91
N TYR A 76 6.76 -6.94 6.38
CA TYR A 76 6.79 -5.94 5.31
C TYR A 76 6.30 -6.49 3.96
N THR A 77 6.60 -7.74 3.61
CA THR A 77 6.05 -8.36 2.39
C THR A 77 4.54 -8.52 2.49
N SER A 78 4.03 -8.99 3.63
CA SER A 78 2.59 -9.06 3.89
C SER A 78 1.93 -7.68 3.80
N LEU A 79 2.58 -6.66 4.35
CA LEU A 79 2.09 -5.29 4.32
C LEU A 79 2.03 -4.78 2.87
N LEU A 80 3.13 -4.86 2.13
CA LEU A 80 3.22 -4.38 0.75
C LEU A 80 2.21 -5.05 -0.20
N ARG A 81 1.81 -6.30 0.07
CA ARG A 81 0.79 -7.03 -0.71
C ARG A 81 -0.65 -6.66 -0.33
N THR A 82 -0.89 -6.38 0.96
CA THR A 82 -2.25 -6.15 1.47
C THR A 82 -2.67 -4.69 1.42
N THR A 83 -1.70 -3.76 1.52
CA THR A 83 -1.99 -2.32 1.60
C THR A 83 -1.72 -1.66 0.25
N PRO A 84 -2.75 -1.14 -0.43
CA PRO A 84 -2.59 -0.53 -1.74
C PRO A 84 -1.96 0.87 -1.65
N LEU A 85 -2.05 1.56 -0.51
CA LEU A 85 -1.58 2.93 -0.35
C LEU A 85 -0.60 3.05 0.83
N ILE A 86 0.63 3.45 0.53
CA ILE A 86 1.69 3.68 1.52
C ILE A 86 2.37 5.01 1.20
N LEU A 87 2.45 5.93 2.16
CA LEU A 87 3.25 7.15 2.03
C LEU A 87 4.54 7.03 2.83
N PHE A 88 5.65 7.45 2.26
CA PHE A 88 6.98 7.43 2.87
C PHE A 88 7.36 8.81 3.39
N PHE A 89 7.66 8.86 4.68
CA PHE A 89 8.14 10.04 5.38
C PHE A 89 9.58 9.80 5.83
N GLN A 90 10.47 10.73 5.54
CA GLN A 90 11.75 10.80 6.22
C GLN A 90 11.54 11.44 7.58
N HIS A 91 12.16 10.86 8.61
CA HIS A 91 11.98 11.33 9.97
C HIS A 91 13.33 11.64 10.62
N SER A 92 13.49 12.83 11.20
CA SER A 92 14.74 13.25 11.84
C SER A 92 14.59 13.26 13.37
N ASN A 93 15.16 12.28 14.07
CA ASN A 93 15.29 12.25 15.54
C ASN A 93 14.04 12.72 16.33
N LEU A 94 12.87 12.15 16.03
CA LEU A 94 11.65 12.43 16.79
C LEU A 94 11.67 11.74 18.14
N THR A 95 11.23 12.45 19.18
CA THR A 95 11.04 11.89 20.51
C THR A 95 9.74 11.08 20.62
N ALA A 96 9.63 10.22 21.62
CA ALA A 96 8.40 9.43 21.84
C ALA A 96 7.16 10.32 22.09
N VAL A 97 7.36 11.47 22.74
CA VAL A 97 6.28 12.44 23.02
C VAL A 97 5.82 13.13 21.74
N GLU A 98 6.76 13.52 20.87
CA GLU A 98 6.45 14.07 19.54
C GLU A 98 5.68 13.05 18.68
N TRP A 99 6.12 11.79 18.65
CA TRP A 99 5.39 10.72 17.95
C TRP A 99 3.97 10.54 18.47
N ALA A 100 3.77 10.58 19.79
CA ALA A 100 2.46 10.47 20.40
C ALA A 100 1.57 11.65 20.02
N ALA A 101 2.10 12.88 20.02
CA ALA A 101 1.39 14.08 19.60
C ALA A 101 0.96 14.03 18.12
N VAL A 102 1.88 13.69 17.21
CA VAL A 102 1.57 13.57 15.78
C VAL A 102 0.51 12.49 15.53
N ARG A 103 0.63 11.32 16.18
CA ARG A 103 -0.36 10.23 16.05
C ARG A 103 -1.72 10.60 16.64
N ARG A 104 -1.77 11.41 17.70
CA ARG A 104 -3.01 11.92 18.29
C ARG A 104 -3.76 12.81 17.30
N GLU A 105 -3.06 13.77 16.69
CA GLU A 105 -3.68 14.68 15.72
C GLU A 105 -4.09 13.95 14.45
N LEU A 106 -3.28 12.99 13.98
CA LEU A 106 -3.62 12.13 12.84
C LEU A 106 -4.92 11.35 13.11
N LYS A 107 -5.04 10.69 14.26
CA LYS A 107 -6.26 9.97 14.64
C LYS A 107 -7.48 10.90 14.69
N LYS A 108 -7.31 12.11 15.22
CA LYS A 108 -8.37 13.13 15.30
C LYS A 108 -8.82 13.62 13.91
N ALA A 109 -7.87 13.82 13.00
CA ALA A 109 -8.17 14.22 11.64
C ALA A 109 -8.93 13.12 10.89
N LEU A 110 -8.49 11.86 10.99
CA LEU A 110 -9.16 10.74 10.34
C LEU A 110 -10.56 10.49 10.90
N SER A 111 -10.78 10.66 12.21
CA SER A 111 -12.12 10.51 12.79
C SER A 111 -13.11 11.59 12.34
N THR A 112 -12.63 12.71 11.80
CA THR A 112 -13.48 13.79 11.29
C THR A 112 -13.92 13.51 9.85
N THR A 113 -13.22 12.64 9.12
CA THR A 113 -13.50 12.33 7.73
C THR A 113 -14.81 11.55 7.59
N PRO A 114 -15.65 11.85 6.58
CA PRO A 114 -16.85 11.08 6.33
C PRO A 114 -16.49 9.62 6.06
N LYS A 115 -17.19 8.71 6.74
CA LYS A 115 -17.06 7.27 6.53
C LYS A 115 -17.43 6.95 5.07
N PRO A 116 -16.73 6.02 4.40
CA PRO A 116 -17.08 5.65 3.03
C PRO A 116 -18.55 5.22 3.00
N ASN A 117 -19.30 5.79 2.05
CA ASN A 117 -20.72 5.51 1.90
C ASN A 117 -20.95 4.01 1.80
N ALA A 118 -21.82 3.48 2.66
CA ALA A 118 -22.24 2.09 2.60
C ALA A 118 -22.84 1.84 1.20
N ILE A 119 -22.27 0.87 0.48
CA ILE A 119 -22.99 0.25 -0.63
C ILE A 119 -24.30 -0.29 -0.04
N PRO A 120 -25.47 -0.08 -0.66
CA PRO A 120 -26.73 -0.61 -0.14
C PRO A 120 -26.62 -2.13 0.04
N GLY A 121 -26.54 -2.58 1.31
CA GLY A 121 -26.40 -4.00 1.70
C GLY A 121 -25.09 -4.41 2.37
N ALA A 122 -24.06 -3.55 2.48
CA ALA A 122 -22.82 -3.85 3.19
C ALA A 122 -22.54 -2.83 4.30
N GLU A 123 -22.18 -3.31 5.50
CA GLU A 123 -21.76 -2.42 6.59
C GLU A 123 -20.52 -1.60 6.19
N PRO A 124 -20.49 -0.29 6.47
CA PRO A 124 -19.32 0.54 6.15
C PRO A 124 -18.14 0.10 7.02
N VAL A 125 -17.14 -0.52 6.39
CA VAL A 125 -15.89 -0.90 7.06
C VAL A 125 -15.16 0.36 7.50
N ASP A 126 -14.98 0.54 8.82
CA ASP A 126 -14.22 1.65 9.35
C ASP A 126 -12.72 1.42 9.13
N ILE A 127 -12.12 2.23 8.25
CA ILE A 127 -10.70 2.16 7.88
C ILE A 127 -9.84 2.89 8.92
N THR A 128 -10.43 3.82 9.67
CA THR A 128 -9.74 4.71 10.63
C THR A 128 -8.81 3.98 11.62
N PRO A 129 -9.20 2.88 12.30
CA PRO A 129 -8.32 2.21 13.26
C PRO A 129 -7.15 1.48 12.61
N LEU A 130 -7.27 1.15 11.32
CA LEU A 130 -6.27 0.42 10.55
C LEU A 130 -5.23 1.36 9.92
N VAL A 131 -5.50 2.66 9.83
CA VAL A 131 -4.53 3.65 9.37
C VAL A 131 -3.47 3.85 10.45
N GLN A 132 -2.22 3.57 10.10
CA GLN A 132 -1.11 3.59 11.05
C GLN A 132 0.11 4.32 10.49
N LEU A 133 0.69 5.18 11.32
CA LEU A 133 1.97 5.82 11.08
C LEU A 133 3.07 5.05 11.84
N GLN A 134 3.78 4.20 11.13
CA GLN A 134 4.78 3.28 11.68
C GLN A 134 6.20 3.61 11.21
N VAL A 135 7.18 3.36 12.08
CA VAL A 135 8.60 3.48 11.72
C VAL A 135 9.06 2.18 11.09
N VAL A 136 9.73 2.26 9.95
CA VAL A 136 10.10 1.11 9.13
C VAL A 136 11.62 1.01 9.03
N ARG A 137 12.16 -0.22 9.09
CA ARG A 137 13.59 -0.44 8.86
C ARG A 137 13.88 -0.50 7.36
N THR A 138 14.50 0.55 6.84
CA THR A 138 14.79 0.74 5.41
C THR A 138 15.48 -0.45 4.74
N ASN A 139 16.55 -0.97 5.32
CA ASN A 139 17.25 -2.13 4.73
C ASN A 139 16.35 -3.37 4.59
N MET A 140 15.41 -3.59 5.51
CA MET A 140 14.50 -4.75 5.43
C MET A 140 13.33 -4.47 4.48
N LEU A 141 12.83 -3.22 4.46
CA LEU A 141 11.83 -2.78 3.49
C LEU A 141 12.35 -2.88 2.05
N ARG A 142 13.61 -2.51 1.82
CA ARG A 142 14.29 -2.63 0.52
C ARG A 142 14.26 -4.08 0.01
N VAL A 143 14.59 -5.05 0.87
CA VAL A 143 14.51 -6.48 0.52
C VAL A 143 13.06 -6.91 0.28
N ALA A 144 12.12 -6.44 1.10
CA ALA A 144 10.71 -6.76 0.94
C ALA A 144 10.12 -6.23 -0.38
N LEU A 145 10.53 -5.04 -0.84
CA LEU A 145 10.10 -4.51 -2.14
C LEU A 145 10.67 -5.35 -3.30
N LYS A 146 11.94 -5.75 -3.24
CA LYS A 146 12.53 -6.68 -4.22
C LYS A 146 11.79 -8.01 -4.26
N LEU A 147 11.42 -8.56 -3.10
CA LEU A 147 10.61 -9.78 -3.01
C LEU A 147 9.25 -9.64 -3.68
N VAL A 148 8.56 -8.52 -3.45
CA VAL A 148 7.21 -8.32 -3.98
C VAL A 148 7.21 -8.13 -5.50
N GLU A 149 8.31 -7.63 -6.08
CA GLU A 149 8.39 -7.33 -7.50
C GLU A 149 9.08 -8.43 -8.34
N PHE A 150 10.14 -9.05 -7.83
CA PHE A 150 10.97 -9.98 -8.62
C PHE A 150 10.73 -11.47 -8.27
N TYR A 151 9.97 -11.77 -7.23
CA TYR A 151 9.76 -13.15 -6.80
C TYR A 151 8.32 -13.61 -7.02
N ASP A 152 8.17 -14.51 -7.99
CA ASP A 152 6.90 -15.19 -8.30
C ASP A 152 6.86 -16.58 -7.66
N PRO A 153 5.95 -16.83 -6.69
CA PRO A 153 5.88 -18.12 -6.01
C PRO A 153 5.41 -19.25 -6.93
N GLU A 154 4.61 -18.95 -7.96
CA GLU A 154 4.11 -19.94 -8.92
C GLU A 154 5.22 -20.45 -9.85
N ALA A 155 6.04 -19.54 -10.37
CA ALA A 155 7.21 -19.89 -11.16
C ALA A 155 8.23 -20.69 -10.33
N ALA A 156 8.41 -20.31 -9.06
CA ALA A 156 9.26 -21.05 -8.12
C ALA A 156 8.70 -22.46 -7.82
N ALA A 157 7.39 -22.63 -7.74
CA ALA A 157 6.76 -23.94 -7.51
C ALA A 157 6.96 -24.90 -8.70
N ALA A 158 6.97 -24.37 -9.91
CA ALA A 158 7.16 -25.12 -11.16
C ALA A 158 8.63 -25.52 -11.39
N SER A 159 9.59 -24.78 -10.85
CA SER A 159 11.02 -25.09 -10.99
C SER A 159 11.43 -26.35 -10.25
N ASN A 160 12.20 -27.22 -10.93
CA ASN A 160 12.78 -28.43 -10.36
C ASN A 160 13.91 -28.15 -9.35
N LYS A 161 14.43 -26.91 -9.31
CA LYS A 161 15.50 -26.50 -8.39
C LYS A 161 15.01 -26.23 -6.97
N THR A 162 13.71 -25.97 -6.82
CA THR A 162 13.12 -25.59 -5.53
C THR A 162 13.07 -26.79 -4.59
N THR A 163 13.53 -26.61 -3.35
CA THR A 163 13.42 -27.62 -2.31
C THR A 163 11.96 -28.00 -2.07
N ARG A 164 11.65 -29.29 -2.22
CA ARG A 164 10.31 -29.85 -2.00
C ARG A 164 10.29 -30.63 -0.70
N THR A 165 9.35 -30.30 0.17
CA THR A 165 9.03 -31.09 1.36
C THR A 165 7.97 -32.13 1.01
N VAL A 166 7.66 -33.04 1.94
CA VAL A 166 6.56 -34.02 1.81
C VAL A 166 5.22 -33.34 1.46
N ARG A 167 5.05 -32.06 1.81
CA ARG A 167 3.79 -31.32 1.65
C ARG A 167 3.77 -30.39 0.43
N GLY A 168 4.88 -30.29 -0.30
CA GLY A 168 4.97 -29.43 -1.48
C GLY A 168 6.24 -28.56 -1.54
N PRO A 169 6.34 -27.74 -2.60
CA PRO A 169 7.48 -26.85 -2.81
C PRO A 169 7.51 -25.71 -1.79
N VAL A 170 8.71 -25.38 -1.31
CA VAL A 170 8.91 -24.32 -0.30
C VAL A 170 9.01 -22.97 -1.00
N VAL A 171 7.87 -22.26 -1.10
CA VAL A 171 7.72 -21.02 -1.90
C VAL A 171 7.39 -19.77 -1.09
N HIS A 172 7.62 -19.80 0.22
CA HIS A 172 7.39 -18.62 1.06
C HIS A 172 8.49 -17.57 0.87
N ASP A 173 8.24 -16.33 1.29
CA ASP A 173 9.14 -15.18 1.07
C ASP A 173 10.55 -15.31 1.69
N LEU A 174 10.73 -16.20 2.67
CA LEU A 174 12.01 -16.47 3.33
C LEU A 174 12.68 -17.75 2.80
N SER A 175 12.14 -18.36 1.75
CA SER A 175 12.66 -19.57 1.14
C SER A 175 14.03 -19.34 0.49
N GLU A 176 14.77 -20.43 0.30
CA GLU A 176 16.04 -20.41 -0.45
C GLU A 176 15.84 -19.96 -1.89
N ALA A 177 14.75 -20.40 -2.54
CA ALA A 177 14.38 -19.94 -3.88
C ALA A 177 14.22 -18.42 -3.95
N ALA A 178 13.47 -17.82 -3.02
CA ALA A 178 13.30 -16.37 -2.97
C ALA A 178 14.61 -15.63 -2.69
N TYR A 179 15.51 -16.22 -1.90
CA TYR A 179 16.82 -15.64 -1.62
C TYR A 179 17.72 -15.65 -2.86
N GLU A 180 17.76 -16.76 -3.60
CA GLU A 180 18.55 -16.90 -4.82
C GLU A 180 18.05 -16.00 -5.94
N THR A 181 16.72 -15.88 -6.12
CA THR A 181 16.15 -14.98 -7.14
C THR A 181 16.58 -13.55 -6.89
N ILE A 182 16.44 -13.03 -5.66
CA ILE A 182 16.84 -11.65 -5.34
C ILE A 182 18.35 -11.45 -5.45
N LYS A 183 19.14 -12.44 -5.03
CA LYS A 183 20.60 -12.35 -5.06
C LYS A 183 21.12 -12.25 -6.50
N ASN A 184 20.48 -12.97 -7.41
CA ASN A 184 20.87 -13.03 -8.82
C ASN A 184 20.11 -12.02 -9.70
N ALA A 185 19.03 -11.41 -9.19
CA ALA A 185 18.23 -10.44 -9.91
C ALA A 185 19.06 -9.18 -10.20
N GLN A 186 19.24 -8.90 -11.49
CA GLN A 186 19.62 -7.58 -11.96
C GLN A 186 18.38 -6.71 -11.89
N VAL A 187 18.48 -5.56 -11.22
CA VAL A 187 17.36 -4.62 -11.07
C VAL A 187 17.23 -3.84 -12.37
N PRO A 188 16.13 -3.98 -13.13
CA PRO A 188 15.91 -3.17 -14.31
C PRO A 188 15.63 -1.72 -13.91
N ASP A 189 16.14 -0.75 -14.66
CA ASP A 189 15.94 0.68 -14.36
C ASP A 189 14.47 1.11 -14.46
N ASP A 190 13.68 0.41 -15.28
CA ASP A 190 12.24 0.66 -15.46
C ASP A 190 11.37 0.08 -14.34
N SER A 191 11.95 -0.72 -13.43
CA SER A 191 11.21 -1.37 -12.35
C SER A 191 10.68 -0.36 -11.33
N SER A 192 9.54 -0.68 -10.70
CA SER A 192 8.99 0.14 -9.62
C SER A 192 10.02 0.26 -8.48
N TYR A 193 10.67 -0.84 -8.14
CA TYR A 193 11.73 -0.85 -7.13
C TYR A 193 12.87 0.14 -7.46
N ALA A 194 13.30 0.25 -8.72
CA ALA A 194 14.34 1.19 -9.12
C ALA A 194 13.92 2.65 -8.91
N GLN A 195 12.67 2.99 -9.23
CA GLN A 195 12.13 4.35 -9.05
C GLN A 195 12.05 4.77 -7.58
N ILE A 196 11.73 3.84 -6.68
CA ILE A 196 11.61 4.14 -5.25
C ILE A 196 12.94 4.04 -4.49
N GLU A 197 13.94 3.34 -5.04
CA GLU A 197 15.22 3.11 -4.40
C GLU A 197 15.91 4.41 -3.90
N PRO A 198 15.97 5.52 -4.66
CA PRO A 198 16.58 6.78 -4.22
C PRO A 198 15.87 7.39 -2.99
N VAL A 199 14.56 7.17 -2.87
CA VAL A 199 13.73 7.63 -1.75
C VAL A 199 13.97 6.80 -0.50
N LEU A 200 14.50 5.58 -0.63
CA LEU A 200 14.67 4.63 0.47
C LEU A 200 15.97 4.80 1.28
N VAL A 201 16.56 6.00 1.29
CA VAL A 201 17.81 6.31 1.98
C VAL A 201 17.56 7.01 3.32
N GLY A 202 18.17 6.51 4.39
CA GLY A 202 18.08 7.10 5.73
C GLY A 202 16.99 6.50 6.61
N PRO A 203 16.55 7.21 7.67
CA PRO A 203 15.45 6.77 8.54
C PRO A 203 14.07 7.09 7.94
N LEU A 204 13.20 6.08 7.83
CA LEU A 204 11.88 6.20 7.20
C LEU A 204 10.74 5.75 8.11
N ALA A 205 9.63 6.46 7.97
CA ALA A 205 8.32 6.11 8.49
C ALA A 205 7.36 5.92 7.32
N ALA A 206 6.45 4.97 7.45
CA ALA A 206 5.42 4.68 6.49
C ALA A 206 4.04 5.01 7.10
N LEU A 207 3.26 5.83 6.41
CA LEU A 207 1.83 5.94 6.65
C LEU A 207 1.12 4.89 5.80
N VAL A 208 0.44 3.98 6.45
CA VAL A 208 -0.18 2.82 5.81
C VAL A 208 -1.69 3.02 5.79
N LEU A 209 -2.28 2.97 4.59
CA LEU A 209 -3.72 2.99 4.39
C LEU A 209 -4.17 1.65 3.75
N PRO A 210 -5.08 0.90 4.40
CA PRO A 210 -5.57 -0.38 3.87
C PRO A 210 -6.39 -0.27 2.60
N ALA A 211 -6.96 0.90 2.31
CA ALA A 211 -7.75 1.15 1.11
C ALA A 211 -7.39 2.53 0.53
N VAL A 212 -7.50 2.66 -0.79
CA VAL A 212 -7.28 3.92 -1.49
C VAL A 212 -8.50 4.82 -1.28
N SER A 213 -8.44 5.65 -0.25
CA SER A 213 -9.48 6.63 0.04
C SER A 213 -8.89 8.05 0.03
N PRO A 214 -9.12 8.83 -1.04
CA PRO A 214 -8.64 10.21 -1.14
C PRO A 214 -9.07 11.10 0.03
N ALA A 215 -10.26 10.87 0.60
CA ALA A 215 -10.73 11.63 1.76
C ALA A 215 -9.87 11.41 3.02
N HIS A 216 -9.46 10.16 3.29
CA HIS A 216 -8.57 9.85 4.40
C HIS A 216 -7.13 10.32 4.11
N LEU A 217 -6.71 10.25 2.84
CA LEU A 217 -5.42 10.77 2.38
C LEU A 217 -5.37 12.30 2.60
N ALA A 218 -6.35 13.04 2.12
CA ALA A 218 -6.43 14.50 2.24
C ALA A 218 -6.41 14.94 3.72
N ALA A 219 -7.16 14.24 4.58
CA ALA A 219 -7.12 14.48 6.02
C ALA A 219 -5.74 14.21 6.62
N ALA A 220 -5.07 13.13 6.22
CA ALA A 220 -3.71 12.84 6.68
C ALA A 220 -2.67 13.86 6.17
N LEU A 221 -2.76 14.28 4.90
CA LEU A 221 -1.88 15.33 4.35
C LEU A 221 -2.10 16.68 5.01
N SER A 222 -3.34 17.03 5.36
CA SER A 222 -3.64 18.29 6.07
C SER A 222 -2.93 18.39 7.42
N VAL A 223 -2.58 17.26 8.03
CA VAL A 223 -1.84 17.19 9.29
C VAL A 223 -0.34 17.04 9.07
N LEU A 224 0.07 16.10 8.21
CA LEU A 224 1.48 15.70 8.09
C LEU A 224 2.29 16.59 7.13
N ALA A 225 1.67 17.07 6.05
CA ALA A 225 2.33 17.88 5.02
C ALA A 225 1.33 18.92 4.46
N PRO A 226 0.95 19.92 5.27
CA PRO A 226 -0.05 20.90 4.85
C PRO A 226 0.47 21.76 3.71
N ILE A 227 -0.34 21.93 2.67
CA ILE A 227 -0.06 22.80 1.52
C ILE A 227 -1.17 23.85 1.46
N PRO A 228 -0.85 25.14 1.62
CA PRO A 228 -1.86 26.18 1.60
C PRO A 228 -2.65 26.15 0.27
N GLY A 229 -3.98 26.25 0.35
CA GLY A 229 -4.88 26.16 -0.79
C GLY A 229 -5.45 24.76 -1.02
N LYS A 230 -4.59 23.74 -1.20
CA LYS A 230 -5.05 22.36 -1.49
C LYS A 230 -5.38 21.56 -0.23
N PHE A 231 -4.46 21.55 0.73
CA PHE A 231 -4.62 20.82 2.00
C PHE A 231 -4.37 21.80 3.15
N PRO A 232 -5.38 22.61 3.53
CA PRO A 232 -5.21 23.60 4.57
C PRO A 232 -4.95 22.93 5.92
N ALA A 233 -3.95 23.44 6.64
CA ALA A 233 -3.70 23.02 8.00
C ALA A 233 -4.94 23.27 8.89
N PRO A 234 -5.22 22.41 9.88
CA PRO A 234 -6.38 22.57 10.74
C PRO A 234 -6.29 23.87 11.54
N THR A 235 -7.40 24.61 11.57
CA THR A 235 -7.47 25.92 12.23
C THR A 235 -7.30 25.79 13.74
N ARG A 236 -6.65 26.78 14.37
CA ARG A 236 -6.37 26.80 15.81
C ARG A 236 -7.62 26.71 16.69
N LYS A 237 -8.75 27.24 16.20
CA LYS A 237 -10.05 27.15 16.89
C LYS A 237 -10.60 25.72 16.90
N LYS A 238 -10.48 25.00 15.78
CA LYS A 238 -11.02 23.63 15.65
C LYS A 238 -10.10 22.60 16.32
N ASN A 239 -8.78 22.74 16.16
CA ASN A 239 -7.78 21.83 16.70
C ASN A 239 -6.67 22.60 17.42
N PRO A 240 -6.82 22.95 18.71
CA PRO A 240 -5.76 23.64 19.46
C PRO A 240 -4.53 22.74 19.66
N GLY A 241 -4.72 21.42 19.78
CA GLY A 241 -3.65 20.44 19.99
C GLY A 241 -2.67 20.30 18.82
N PHE A 242 -3.07 20.68 17.61
CA PHE A 242 -2.17 20.75 16.45
C PHE A 242 -1.14 21.88 16.61
N HIS A 243 -1.51 22.99 17.24
CA HIS A 243 -0.65 24.17 17.44
C HIS A 243 0.17 24.11 18.74
N ASP A 244 0.21 22.94 19.38
CA ASP A 244 1.09 22.66 20.52
C ASP A 244 2.56 22.65 20.04
N PRO A 245 3.51 23.31 20.74
CA PRO A 245 4.94 23.26 20.39
C PRO A 245 5.48 21.83 20.22
N ILE A 246 4.98 20.86 21.00
CA ILE A 246 5.41 19.46 20.87
C ILE A 246 4.98 18.88 19.52
N CYS A 247 3.74 19.13 19.10
CA CYS A 247 3.24 18.64 17.82
C CYS A 247 3.95 19.33 16.65
N GLN A 248 4.11 20.65 16.71
CA GLN A 248 4.76 21.43 15.66
C GLN A 248 6.24 21.06 15.48
N SER A 249 6.96 20.86 16.60
CA SER A 249 8.35 20.39 16.55
C SER A 249 8.47 18.99 15.94
N GLY A 250 7.51 18.10 16.21
CA GLY A 250 7.44 16.77 15.59
C GLY A 250 7.15 16.84 14.08
N LEU A 251 6.19 17.67 13.67
CA LEU A 251 5.83 17.85 12.26
C LEU A 251 6.97 18.46 11.44
N ALA A 252 7.71 19.42 12.00
CA ALA A 252 8.87 20.02 11.33
C ALA A 252 10.00 19.01 11.04
N LYS A 253 10.04 17.88 11.76
CA LYS A 253 11.03 16.80 11.58
C LYS A 253 10.57 15.70 10.64
N LEU A 254 9.33 15.75 10.16
CA LEU A 254 8.74 14.80 9.22
C LEU A 254 8.69 15.42 7.83
N LEU A 255 9.34 14.78 6.87
CA LEU A 255 9.35 15.22 5.48
C LEU A 255 8.71 14.15 4.60
N LEU A 256 7.67 14.52 3.87
CA LEU A 256 7.05 13.64 2.86
C LEU A 256 7.99 13.53 1.66
N VAL A 257 8.46 12.31 1.36
CA VAL A 257 9.36 12.09 0.22
C VAL A 257 8.57 11.60 -0.99
N GLY A 258 7.69 10.61 -0.79
CA GLY A 258 6.97 9.97 -1.87
C GLY A 258 5.98 8.94 -1.35
N GLY A 259 5.36 8.19 -2.26
CA GLY A 259 4.34 7.22 -1.93
C GLY A 259 4.20 6.14 -2.97
N ARG A 260 3.67 5.00 -2.55
CA ARG A 260 3.27 3.89 -3.40
C ARG A 260 1.75 3.81 -3.39
N VAL A 261 1.14 3.90 -4.56
CA VAL A 261 -0.31 3.76 -4.77
C VAL A 261 -0.54 2.66 -5.80
N GLU A 262 -1.20 1.59 -5.39
CA GLU A 262 -1.58 0.44 -6.22
C GLU A 262 -0.41 -0.16 -7.01
N GLY A 263 0.77 -0.21 -6.37
CA GLY A 263 1.99 -0.74 -6.98
C GLY A 263 2.79 0.28 -7.78
N LYS A 264 2.22 1.43 -8.14
CA LYS A 264 2.92 2.54 -8.80
C LYS A 264 3.51 3.50 -7.78
N ILE A 265 4.60 4.16 -8.14
CA ILE A 265 5.28 5.14 -7.30
C ILE A 265 4.89 6.53 -7.73
N PHE A 266 4.66 7.37 -6.74
CA PHE A 266 4.26 8.75 -6.90
C PHE A 266 5.16 9.65 -6.05
N ASP A 267 5.58 10.74 -6.67
CA ASP A 267 6.23 11.85 -5.98
C ASP A 267 5.22 12.64 -5.14
N GLN A 268 5.71 13.61 -4.37
CA GLN A 268 4.87 14.50 -3.58
C GLN A 268 3.77 15.18 -4.43
N SER A 269 4.08 15.61 -5.66
CA SER A 269 3.11 16.20 -6.59
C SER A 269 2.00 15.21 -6.97
N GLY A 270 2.36 13.96 -7.24
CA GLY A 270 1.43 12.88 -7.57
C GLY A 270 0.52 12.52 -6.39
N ILE A 271 1.07 12.44 -5.18
CA ILE A 271 0.31 12.18 -3.95
C ILE A 271 -0.70 13.31 -3.70
N ASN A 272 -0.29 14.56 -3.93
CA ASN A 272 -1.16 15.71 -3.81
C ASN A 272 -2.31 15.67 -4.83
N TRP A 273 -2.04 15.21 -6.05
CA TRP A 273 -3.08 14.99 -7.06
C TRP A 273 -4.06 13.91 -6.61
N VAL A 274 -3.59 12.75 -6.15
CA VAL A 274 -4.46 11.67 -5.64
C VAL A 274 -5.30 12.13 -4.46
N GLY A 275 -4.73 12.93 -3.54
CA GLY A 275 -5.45 13.51 -2.42
C GLY A 275 -6.47 14.57 -2.80
N SER A 276 -6.30 15.23 -3.95
CA SER A 276 -7.23 16.25 -4.45
C SER A 276 -8.44 15.67 -5.20
N ILE A 277 -8.48 14.35 -5.41
CA ILE A 277 -9.62 13.70 -6.06
C ILE A 277 -10.82 13.74 -5.12
N GLU A 278 -11.75 14.65 -5.40
CA GLU A 278 -13.01 14.77 -4.69
C GLU A 278 -13.94 13.59 -5.03
N GLY A 279 -14.69 13.11 -4.03
CA GLY A 279 -15.64 12.01 -4.22
C GLY A 279 -15.04 10.60 -4.33
N GLY A 280 -13.71 10.46 -4.27
CA GLY A 280 -13.04 9.15 -4.27
C GLY A 280 -13.36 8.31 -5.51
N LEU A 281 -13.56 7.00 -5.32
CA LEU A 281 -13.90 6.07 -6.41
C LEU A 281 -15.25 6.44 -7.06
N GLU A 282 -16.20 6.94 -6.28
CA GLU A 282 -17.51 7.35 -6.79
C GLU A 282 -17.42 8.63 -7.63
N GLY A 283 -16.55 9.56 -7.24
CA GLY A 283 -16.23 10.75 -8.04
C GLY A 283 -15.64 10.37 -9.40
N LEU A 284 -14.68 9.43 -9.43
CA LEU A 284 -14.10 8.93 -10.69
C LEU A 284 -15.12 8.17 -11.54
N ARG A 285 -15.98 7.34 -10.93
CA ARG A 285 -17.09 6.69 -11.62
C ARG A 285 -18.07 7.71 -12.19
N GLY A 286 -18.39 8.75 -11.44
CA GLY A 286 -19.21 9.87 -11.89
C GLY A 286 -18.56 10.62 -13.06
N GLN A 287 -17.25 10.87 -13.01
CA GLN A 287 -16.51 11.49 -14.10
C GLN A 287 -16.50 10.61 -15.36
N LEU A 288 -16.37 9.29 -15.22
CA LEU A 288 -16.49 8.36 -16.34
C LEU A 288 -17.91 8.38 -16.93
N VAL A 289 -18.95 8.38 -16.09
CA VAL A 289 -20.35 8.50 -16.54
C VAL A 289 -20.57 9.84 -17.24
N ALA A 290 -20.03 10.94 -16.72
CA ALA A 290 -20.14 12.27 -17.31
C ALA A 290 -19.38 12.36 -18.65
N MET A 291 -18.21 11.75 -18.77
CA MET A 291 -17.49 11.65 -20.04
C MET A 291 -18.28 10.84 -21.05
N LEU A 292 -18.87 9.71 -20.63
CA LEU A 292 -19.71 8.88 -21.50
C LEU A 292 -20.97 9.63 -21.97
N GLN A 293 -21.64 10.32 -21.04
CA GLN A 293 -22.79 11.18 -21.35
C GLN A 293 -22.39 12.35 -22.25
N GLY A 294 -21.21 12.94 -22.03
CA GLY A 294 -20.67 14.03 -22.85
C GLY A 294 -20.43 13.62 -24.30
N VAL A 295 -19.96 12.40 -24.55
CA VAL A 295 -19.83 11.87 -25.93
C VAL A 295 -21.20 11.71 -26.60
N GLY A 296 -22.21 11.23 -25.87
CA GLY A 296 -23.59 11.13 -26.38
C GLY A 296 -24.21 12.50 -26.68
N LEU A 297 -24.06 13.45 -25.74
CA LEU A 297 -24.53 14.83 -25.90
C LEU A 297 -23.79 15.56 -27.02
N GLY A 298 -22.51 15.22 -27.26
CA GLY A 298 -21.73 15.73 -28.37
C GLY A 298 -22.40 15.41 -29.71
N ILE A 299 -22.78 14.16 -29.94
CA ILE A 299 -23.44 13.71 -31.19
C ILE A 299 -24.82 14.37 -31.36
N THR A 300 -25.61 14.50 -30.29
CA THR A 300 -26.89 15.20 -30.39
C THR A 300 -26.70 16.69 -30.65
N SER A 301 -25.68 17.31 -30.04
CA SER A 301 -25.38 18.73 -30.24
C SER A 301 -24.91 19.04 -31.66
N THR A 302 -24.18 18.13 -32.31
CA THR A 302 -23.77 18.29 -33.71
C THR A 302 -24.95 18.12 -34.65
N LEU A 303 -25.88 17.18 -34.38
CA LEU A 303 -27.09 17.01 -35.17
C LEU A 303 -28.07 18.19 -34.99
N GLU A 304 -28.22 18.68 -33.76
CA GLU A 304 -29.04 19.85 -33.44
C GLU A 304 -28.41 21.16 -33.95
N GLY A 305 -27.10 21.17 -34.19
CA GLY A 305 -26.37 22.31 -34.72
C GLY A 305 -26.95 22.82 -36.06
N GLY A 306 -27.40 21.91 -36.93
CA GLY A 306 -28.08 22.26 -38.18
C GLY A 306 -29.43 22.92 -37.98
N SER A 307 -30.24 22.45 -37.01
CA SER A 307 -31.53 23.08 -36.69
C SER A 307 -31.37 24.42 -35.99
N ARG A 308 -30.37 24.55 -35.10
CA ARG A 308 -30.09 25.82 -34.40
C ARG A 308 -29.55 26.88 -35.34
N SER A 309 -28.70 26.52 -36.30
CA SER A 309 -28.18 27.50 -37.27
C SER A 309 -29.28 28.02 -38.19
N LEU A 310 -30.20 27.15 -38.64
CA LEU A 310 -31.38 27.55 -39.40
C LEU A 310 -32.32 28.44 -38.57
N TRP A 311 -32.57 28.08 -37.31
CA TRP A 311 -33.39 28.88 -36.41
C TRP A 311 -32.79 30.27 -36.16
N LEU A 312 -31.48 30.36 -35.90
CA LEU A 312 -30.76 31.64 -35.74
C LEU A 312 -30.80 32.49 -37.02
N ALA A 313 -30.70 31.87 -38.19
CA ALA A 313 -30.80 32.58 -39.47
C ALA A 313 -32.22 33.15 -39.69
N LEU A 314 -33.27 32.38 -39.37
CA LEU A 314 -34.66 32.83 -39.48
C LEU A 314 -34.99 33.93 -38.47
N GLU A 315 -34.56 33.79 -37.22
CA GLU A 315 -34.76 34.83 -36.20
C GLU A 315 -33.94 36.10 -36.53
N GLY A 316 -32.73 35.94 -37.07
CA GLY A 316 -31.94 37.07 -37.58
C GLY A 316 -32.65 37.84 -38.70
N ARG A 317 -33.26 37.12 -39.65
CA ARG A 317 -34.07 37.74 -40.72
C ARG A 317 -35.33 38.42 -40.17
N LYS A 318 -36.00 37.78 -39.22
CA LYS A 318 -37.17 38.35 -38.54
C LYS A 318 -36.81 39.65 -37.81
N GLY A 319 -35.70 39.68 -37.08
CA GLY A 319 -35.20 40.87 -36.40
C GLY A 319 -34.82 42.01 -37.36
N GLN A 320 -34.28 41.70 -38.54
CA GLN A 320 -34.04 42.70 -39.59
C GLN A 320 -35.34 43.33 -40.09
N LEU A 321 -36.35 42.51 -40.37
CA LEU A 321 -37.67 43.00 -40.81
C LEU A 321 -38.38 43.83 -39.73
N GLU A 322 -38.32 43.41 -38.47
CA GLU A 322 -38.86 44.20 -37.35
C GLU A 322 -38.10 45.51 -37.13
N GLY A 323 -36.79 45.54 -37.44
CA GLY A 323 -35.97 46.75 -37.42
C GLY A 323 -36.29 47.71 -38.55
N GLU A 324 -36.50 47.21 -39.77
CA GLU A 324 -36.95 47.98 -40.94
C GLU A 324 -38.33 48.59 -40.69
N ILE A 325 -39.28 47.80 -40.19
CA ILE A 325 -40.64 48.27 -39.87
C ILE A 325 -40.63 49.39 -38.81
N LYS A 326 -39.76 49.30 -37.79
CA LYS A 326 -39.61 50.36 -36.76
C LYS A 326 -38.82 51.59 -37.24
N GLY A 327 -38.02 51.46 -38.29
CA GLY A 327 -37.35 52.59 -38.95
C GLY A 327 -38.33 53.42 -39.76
N ASP A 328 -39.17 52.74 -40.56
CA ASP A 328 -40.21 53.38 -41.37
C ASP A 328 -41.29 54.07 -40.51
N GLU A 329 -41.58 53.56 -39.31
CA GLU A 329 -42.53 54.18 -38.37
C GLU A 329 -42.00 55.45 -37.69
N LYS A 330 -40.67 55.66 -37.67
CA LYS A 330 -40.03 56.88 -37.12
C LYS A 330 -39.78 57.98 -38.16
N ASP A 331 -39.64 57.61 -39.42
CA ASP A 331 -39.48 58.56 -40.53
C ASP A 331 -40.84 59.02 -41.11
N GLY A 332 -41.95 58.48 -40.60
CA GLY A 332 -43.33 58.82 -40.97
C GLY A 332 -44.11 59.72 -40.00
N ALA A 333 -43.45 60.39 -39.05
CA ALA A 333 -44.06 61.33 -38.09
C ALA A 333 -43.51 62.75 -38.20
#